data_AF-A0A835GJZ8-F1
#
_entry.id   AF-A0A835GJZ8-F1
#
_cell.length_a   1.000
_cell.length_b   1.000
_cell.length_c   1.000
_cell.angle_alpha   90.00
_cell.angle_beta   90.00
_cell.angle_gamma   90.00
#
_symmetry.space_group_name_H-M   'P 1'
#
loop_
_entity.id
_entity.type
_entity.pdbx_description
1 polymer ?
#
loop_
_entity_poly.entity_id
_entity_poly.type
_entity_poly.pdbx_seq_one_letter_code
_entity_poly.pdbx_strand_id
1 'polypeptide(L)'
;MPKSQRNQAVPTKTSLLLTLRYLATGSYLRSAADFCGVSPPTASRIVKKVTEAIAQLRTVIIKFPDNLSTLQDGFYEIASFPRTLEEIAAEP
;
A
#
# COMPACT_ATOMS: atom_id res chain seq x y z
N MET A 1 11.63 12.52 -39.57
CA MET A 1 12.05 12.45 -38.15
C MET A 1 11.68 11.07 -37.61
N PRO A 2 12.61 10.30 -37.02
CA PRO A 2 12.28 8.99 -36.50
C PRO A 2 11.44 9.16 -35.23
N LYS A 3 10.21 8.62 -35.25
CA LYS A 3 9.33 8.57 -34.07
C LYS A 3 9.99 7.65 -33.04
N SER A 4 10.40 8.20 -31.90
CA SER A 4 10.92 7.39 -30.81
C SER A 4 9.81 6.49 -30.26
N GLN A 5 9.92 5.18 -30.47
CA GLN A 5 9.10 4.16 -29.79
C GLN A 5 9.51 4.01 -28.30
N ARG A 6 9.87 5.12 -27.63
CA ARG A 6 10.31 5.12 -26.22
C ARG A 6 9.14 5.15 -25.24
N ASN A 7 7.92 5.28 -25.73
CA ASN A 7 6.73 5.29 -24.89
C ASN A 7 6.06 3.90 -24.87
N GLN A 8 6.78 2.87 -24.41
CA GLN A 8 6.11 1.67 -23.89
C GLN A 8 5.54 2.04 -22.52
N ALA A 9 4.41 2.74 -22.53
CA ALA A 9 3.70 3.06 -21.30
C ALA A 9 3.32 1.74 -20.63
N VAL A 10 3.89 1.47 -19.45
CA VAL A 10 3.51 0.29 -18.67
C VAL A 10 2.02 0.38 -18.38
N PRO A 11 1.21 -0.64 -18.75
CA PRO A 11 -0.22 -0.59 -18.49
C PRO A 11 -0.52 -0.39 -17.01
N THR A 12 -1.55 0.39 -16.69
CA THR A 12 -1.94 0.68 -15.30
C THR A 12 -2.20 -0.60 -14.50
N LYS A 13 -2.78 -1.62 -15.13
CA LYS A 13 -3.00 -2.95 -14.53
C LYS A 13 -1.70 -3.63 -14.12
N THR A 14 -0.70 -3.63 -15.00
CA THR A 14 0.63 -4.20 -14.71
C THR A 14 1.31 -3.43 -13.58
N SER A 15 1.15 -2.10 -13.56
CA SER A 15 1.69 -1.24 -12.50
C SER A 15 1.08 -1.54 -11.12
N LEU A 16 -0.23 -1.74 -11.08
CA LEU A 16 -0.95 -2.14 -9.87
C LEU A 16 -0.55 -3.54 -9.41
N LEU A 17 -0.53 -4.53 -10.31
CA LEU A 17 -0.16 -5.90 -10.00
C LEU A 17 1.28 -6.01 -9.49
N LEU A 18 2.21 -5.29 -10.10
CA LEU A 18 3.60 -5.19 -9.64
C LEU A 18 3.67 -4.70 -8.19
N THR A 19 2.95 -3.61 -7.90
CA THR A 19 2.97 -2.96 -6.58
C THR A 19 2.31 -3.84 -5.52
N LEU A 20 1.15 -4.42 -5.82
CA LEU A 20 0.47 -5.34 -4.93
C LEU A 20 1.30 -6.57 -4.63
N ARG A 21 1.96 -7.16 -5.64
CA ARG A 21 2.86 -8.30 -5.44
C ARG A 21 4.03 -7.94 -4.53
N TYR A 22 4.65 -6.78 -4.77
CA TYR A 22 5.75 -6.29 -3.94
C TYR A 22 5.31 -6.13 -2.46
N LEU A 23 4.16 -5.49 -2.23
CA LEU A 23 3.62 -5.27 -0.88
C LEU A 23 3.17 -6.58 -0.19
N ALA A 24 2.55 -7.50 -0.93
CA ALA A 24 2.02 -8.74 -0.35
C ALA A 24 3.11 -9.78 -0.05
N THR A 25 4.14 -9.87 -0.89
CA THR A 25 5.22 -10.88 -0.73
C THR A 25 6.39 -10.34 0.11
N GLY A 26 6.57 -9.02 0.22
CA GLY A 26 7.76 -8.42 0.84
C GLY A 26 9.07 -8.75 0.11
N SER A 27 8.98 -9.24 -1.14
CA SER A 27 10.13 -9.68 -1.93
C SER A 27 10.99 -8.52 -2.41
N TYR A 28 12.20 -8.81 -2.88
CA TYR A 28 13.04 -7.81 -3.55
C TYR A 28 12.33 -7.19 -4.75
N LEU A 29 12.45 -5.87 -4.89
CA LEU A 29 11.86 -5.10 -6.00
C LEU A 29 12.27 -5.67 -7.37
N ARG A 30 13.50 -6.19 -7.48
CA ARG A 30 14.03 -6.80 -8.70
C ARG A 30 13.23 -8.04 -9.11
N SER A 31 12.91 -8.91 -8.17
CA SER A 31 12.11 -10.11 -8.44
C SER A 31 10.69 -9.78 -8.89
N ALA A 32 10.09 -8.73 -8.31
CA ALA A 32 8.79 -8.23 -8.76
C ALA A 32 8.89 -7.60 -10.16
N ALA A 33 9.95 -6.83 -10.44
CA ALA A 33 10.21 -6.19 -11.72
C ALA A 33 10.40 -7.22 -12.85
N ASP A 34 11.17 -8.28 -12.59
CA ASP A 34 11.41 -9.37 -13.53
C ASP A 34 10.11 -10.10 -13.88
N PHE A 35 9.22 -10.32 -12.91
CA PHE A 35 7.90 -10.93 -13.14
C PHE A 35 7.00 -10.09 -14.05
N CYS A 36 7.11 -8.76 -13.97
CA CYS A 36 6.32 -7.84 -14.78
C CYS A 36 7.03 -7.40 -16.08
N GLY A 37 8.24 -7.90 -16.36
CA GLY A 37 9.00 -7.55 -17.55
C GLY A 37 9.43 -6.07 -17.61
N VAL A 38 9.61 -5.42 -16.45
CA VAL A 38 9.98 -4.00 -16.37
C VAL A 38 11.38 -3.85 -15.79
N SER A 39 12.09 -2.77 -16.16
CA SER A 39 13.40 -2.50 -15.56
C SER A 39 13.26 -2.11 -14.09
N PRO A 40 14.22 -2.47 -13.21
CA PRO A 40 14.21 -2.08 -11.79
C PRO A 40 13.97 -0.58 -11.51
N PRO A 41 14.57 0.39 -12.25
CA PRO A 41 14.28 1.80 -12.01
C PRO A 41 12.85 2.20 -12.43
N THR A 42 12.25 1.51 -13.40
CA THR A 42 10.84 1.71 -13.78
C THR A 42 9.92 1.13 -12.72
N ALA A 43 10.21 -0.08 -12.24
CA ALA A 43 9.48 -0.71 -11.15
C ALA A 43 9.48 0.17 -9.88
N SER A 44 10.62 0.74 -9.51
CA SER A 44 10.72 1.64 -8.35
C SER A 44 9.78 2.85 -8.46
N ARG A 45 9.77 3.52 -9.63
CA ARG A 45 8.88 4.67 -9.87
C ARG A 45 7.41 4.26 -9.84
N ILE A 46 7.09 3.11 -10.41
CA ILE A 46 5.73 2.56 -10.41
C ILE A 46 5.26 2.26 -8.98
N VAL A 47 6.05 1.51 -8.21
CA VAL A 47 5.72 1.16 -6.83
C VAL A 47 5.50 2.42 -6.01
N LYS A 48 6.40 3.40 -6.09
CA LYS A 48 6.23 4.68 -5.40
C LYS A 48 4.90 5.36 -5.78
N LYS A 49 4.65 5.53 -7.08
CA LYS A 49 3.46 6.22 -7.58
C LYS A 49 2.16 5.52 -7.16
N VAL A 50 2.12 4.19 -7.26
CA VAL A 50 0.93 3.40 -6.92
C VAL A 50 0.71 3.38 -5.41
N THR A 51 1.77 3.24 -4.61
CA THR A 51 1.67 3.28 -3.15
C THR A 51 1.21 4.65 -2.66
N GLU A 52 1.70 5.75 -3.24
CA GLU A 52 1.22 7.11 -2.92
C GLU A 52 -0.28 7.25 -3.23
N ALA A 53 -0.74 6.75 -4.37
CA ALA A 53 -2.17 6.77 -4.72
C ALA A 53 -3.02 5.93 -3.76
N ILE A 54 -2.53 4.76 -3.33
CA ILE A 54 -3.20 3.93 -2.32
C ILE A 54 -3.24 4.64 -0.96
N ALA A 55 -2.13 5.28 -0.56
CA ALA A 55 -2.06 6.03 0.69
C ALA A 55 -3.03 7.22 0.72
N GLN A 56 -3.28 7.87 -0.43
CA GLN A 56 -4.31 8.92 -0.53
C GLN A 56 -5.73 8.39 -0.31
N LEU A 57 -6.00 7.13 -0.63
CA LEU A 57 -7.29 6.48 -0.35
C LEU A 57 -7.46 6.10 1.12
N ARG A 58 -6.39 6.17 1.93
CA ARG A 58 -6.42 5.83 3.36
C ARG A 58 -7.54 6.56 4.10
N THR A 59 -7.72 7.85 3.86
CA THR A 59 -8.73 8.65 4.58
C THR A 59 -10.17 8.24 4.27
N VAL A 60 -10.39 7.65 3.10
CA VAL A 60 -11.71 7.17 2.65
C VAL A 60 -11.97 5.74 3.12
N ILE A 61 -10.96 4.88 3.04
CA ILE A 61 -11.07 3.44 3.31
C ILE A 61 -10.84 3.12 4.80
N ILE A 62 -9.84 3.75 5.42
CA ILE A 62 -9.50 3.56 6.84
C ILE A 62 -10.18 4.68 7.64
N LYS A 63 -11.38 4.40 8.14
CA LYS A 63 -12.09 5.26 9.07
C LYS A 63 -11.79 4.80 10.49
N PHE A 64 -11.34 5.73 11.32
CA PHE A 64 -11.20 5.45 12.75
C PHE A 64 -12.60 5.40 13.37
N PRO A 65 -12.92 4.39 14.18
CA PRO A 65 -14.24 4.25 14.77
C PRO A 65 -14.44 5.32 15.85
N ASP A 66 -15.62 5.93 15.89
CA ASP A 66 -15.95 6.97 16.86
C ASP A 66 -16.08 6.43 18.30
N ASN A 67 -16.41 5.13 18.45
CA ASN A 67 -16.64 4.49 19.74
C ASN A 67 -15.47 3.59 20.16
N LEU A 68 -14.37 4.22 20.59
CA LEU A 68 -13.14 3.51 20.97
C LEU A 68 -13.32 2.58 22.18
N SER A 69 -14.17 2.94 23.14
CA SER A 69 -14.45 2.12 24.33
C SER A 69 -14.99 0.75 23.96
N THR A 70 -16.05 0.70 23.13
CA THR A 70 -16.65 -0.57 22.68
C THR A 70 -15.69 -1.44 21.87
N LEU A 71 -14.75 -0.81 21.15
CA LEU A 71 -13.75 -1.52 20.37
C LEU A 71 -12.63 -2.07 21.27
N GLN A 72 -12.20 -1.31 22.29
CA GLN A 72 -11.24 -1.76 23.30
C GLN A 72 -11.79 -2.96 24.08
N ASP A 73 -13.06 -2.92 24.48
CA ASP A 73 -13.73 -4.05 25.14
C ASP A 73 -13.73 -5.30 24.24
N GLY A 74 -14.00 -5.14 22.94
CA GLY A 74 -13.94 -6.23 21.97
C GLY A 74 -12.53 -6.82 21.80
N PHE A 75 -11.48 -5.99 21.76
CA PHE A 75 -10.09 -6.47 21.71
C PHE A 75 -9.66 -7.16 23.01
N TYR A 76 -10.18 -6.70 24.15
CA TYR A 76 -9.96 -7.33 25.44
C TYR A 76 -10.61 -8.72 25.50
N GLU A 77 -11.84 -8.87 25.01
CA GLU A 77 -12.54 -10.17 24.95
C GLU A 77 -11.84 -11.19 24.04
N ILE A 78 -11.29 -10.76 22.90
CA ILE A 78 -10.67 -11.68 21.92
C ILE A 78 -9.30 -12.20 22.39
N ALA A 79 -8.45 -11.31 22.94
CA ALA A 79 -7.05 -11.63 23.19
C ALA A 79 -6.49 -11.08 24.50
N SER A 80 -7.34 -10.59 25.40
CA SER A 80 -6.93 -9.92 26.65
C SER A 80 -5.89 -8.84 26.39
N PHE A 81 -6.08 -8.05 25.33
CA PHE A 81 -5.18 -6.96 24.92
C PHE A 81 -5.72 -5.60 25.43
N PRO A 82 -5.45 -5.21 26.69
CA PRO A 82 -5.88 -3.92 27.21
C PRO A 82 -5.08 -2.78 26.56
N ARG A 83 -5.75 -1.64 26.32
CA ARG A 83 -5.16 -0.36 25.87
C ARG A 83 -4.67 -0.28 24.41
N THR A 84 -5.25 -1.05 23.50
CA THR A 84 -4.86 -1.06 22.07
C THR A 84 -5.05 0.26 21.32
N LEU A 85 -5.87 1.18 21.83
CA LEU A 85 -6.25 2.42 21.12
C LEU A 85 -6.03 3.71 21.94
N GLU A 86 -5.53 3.62 23.17
CA GLU A 86 -5.36 4.79 24.04
C GLU A 86 -4.23 5.71 23.56
N GLU A 87 -3.17 5.18 22.95
CA GLU A 87 -2.03 5.97 22.47
C GLU A 87 -2.36 6.84 21.24
N ILE A 88 -3.34 6.42 20.41
CA ILE A 88 -3.74 7.15 19.20
C ILE A 88 -4.66 8.35 19.52
N ALA A 89 -5.34 8.33 20.67
CA ALA A 89 -6.26 9.39 21.10
C ALA A 89 -5.60 10.50 21.94
N ALA A 90 -4.28 10.42 22.18
CA ALA A 90 -3.57 11.25 23.15
C ALA A 90 -2.81 12.46 22.55
N GLU A 91 -3.02 12.81 21.28
CA GLU A 91 -2.42 14.01 20.67
C GLU A 91 -3.52 15.00 20.24
N PRO A 92 -3.56 16.22 20.80
CA PRO A 92 -4.49 17.29 20.43
C PRO A 92 -4.17 17.97 19.08
#